data_AF-A0A2K4DFZ8-F1
#
_entry.id   AF-A0A2K4DFZ8-F1
#
_cell.length_a   1.000
_cell.length_b   1.000
_cell.length_c   1.000
_cell.angle_alpha   90.00
_cell.angle_beta   90.00
_cell.angle_gamma   90.00
#
_symmetry.space_group_name_H-M   'P 1'
#
loop_
_entity.id
_entity.type
_entity.pdbx_description
1 polymer ?
#
loop_
_entity_poly.entity_id
_entity_poly.type
_entity_poly.pdbx_seq_one_letter_code
_entity_poly.pdbx_strand_id
1 'polypeptide(L)' 'MSKQDKLQNVVKLLSSLGVNIKKTKSRLDIINTLPASAPARPEVK' A
#
# COMPACT_ATOMS: atom_id res chain seq x y z
N MET A 1 20.37 3.55 6.31
CA MET A 1 18.95 3.17 6.54
C MET A 1 18.89 1.69 6.89
N SER A 2 18.39 1.37 8.08
CA SER A 2 18.16 -0.01 8.52
C SER A 2 17.02 -0.64 7.72
N LYS A 3 17.00 -1.98 7.61
CA LYS A 3 15.87 -2.71 7.00
C LYS A 3 14.54 -2.41 7.70
N GLN A 4 14.59 -2.12 9.00
CA GLN A 4 13.44 -1.71 9.80
C GLN A 4 12.86 -0.38 9.32
N ASP A 5 13.71 0.61 9.01
CA ASP A 5 13.26 1.93 8.54
C ASP A 5 12.53 1.82 7.19
N LYS A 6 13.04 0.97 6.29
CA LYS A 6 12.41 0.71 5.00
C LYS A 6 11.02 0.08 5.16
N LEU A 7 10.88 -0.90 6.06
CA LEU A 7 9.60 -1.53 6.37
C LEU A 7 8.61 -0.52 6.95
N GLN A 8 9.03 0.31 7.90
CA GLN A 8 8.19 1.34 8.49
C GLN A 8 7.72 2.36 7.46
N ASN A 9 8.57 2.74 6.51
CA ASN A 9 8.19 3.64 5.42
C ASN A 9 7.15 3.02 4.49
N VAL A 10 7.29 1.74 4.14
CA VAL A 10 6.30 1.03 3.30
C VAL A 10 4.97 0.88 4.05
N VAL A 11 5.00 0.55 5.34
CA VAL A 11 3.79 0.48 6.18
C VAL A 11 3.10 1.84 6.25
N LYS A 12 3.84 2.92 6.49
CA LYS A 12 3.28 4.29 6.49
C LYS A 12 2.64 4.65 5.15
N LEU A 13 3.30 4.35 4.03
CA LEU A 13 2.80 4.63 2.70
C LEU A 13 1.48 3.88 2.44
N LEU A 14 1.47 2.58 2.66
CA LEU A 14 0.28 1.75 2.44
C LEU A 14 -0.88 2.16 3.37
N SER A 15 -0.61 2.47 4.64
CA SER A 15 -1.64 3.00 5.55
C SER A 15 -2.24 4.32 5.06
N SER A 16 -1.42 5.21 4.47
CA SER A 16 -1.90 6.48 3.89
C SER A 16 -2.80 6.28 2.67
N LEU A 17 -2.66 5.15 1.99
CA LEU A 17 -3.52 4.71 0.88
C LEU A 17 -4.82 4.03 1.37
N GLY A 18 -5.10 4.00 2.67
CA GLY A 18 -6.30 3.36 3.23
C GLY A 18 -6.18 1.84 3.41
N VAL A 19 -4.98 1.28 3.28
CA VAL A 19 -4.71 -0.15 3.42
C VAL A 19 -4.65 -0.52 4.90
N ASN A 20 -5.44 -1.52 5.31
CA ASN A 20 -5.45 -1.99 6.68
C ASN A 20 -4.36 -3.04 6.95
N ILE A 21 -3.17 -2.57 7.32
CA ILE A 21 -1.98 -3.41 7.58
C ILE A 21 -1.94 -3.82 9.05
N LYS A 22 -2.18 -5.11 9.33
CA LYS A 22 -1.88 -5.71 10.64
C LYS A 22 -0.55 -6.47 10.54
N LYS A 23 0.22 -6.53 11.65
CA LYS A 23 1.56 -7.16 11.74
C LYS A 23 1.66 -8.59 11.18
N THR A 24 0.54 -9.30 11.06
CA THR A 24 0.47 -10.71 10.66
C THR A 24 -0.21 -10.97 9.31
N LYS A 25 -0.59 -9.93 8.55
CA LYS A 25 -1.26 -10.15 7.26
C LYS A 25 -0.27 -10.54 6.17
N SER A 26 -0.69 -11.48 5.31
CA SER A 26 0.07 -11.85 4.12
C SER A 26 0.14 -10.68 3.14
N ARG A 27 1.21 -10.63 2.33
CA ARG A 27 1.35 -9.63 1.25
C ARG A 27 0.14 -9.67 0.30
N LEU A 28 -0.44 -10.85 0.08
CA LEU A 28 -1.60 -11.03 -0.78
C LEU A 28 -2.86 -10.36 -0.19
N ASP A 29 -3.10 -10.52 1.11
CA ASP A 29 -4.22 -9.86 1.78
C ASP A 29 -4.08 -8.34 1.78
N ILE A 30 -2.84 -7.84 1.89
CA ILE A 30 -2.53 -6.41 1.79
C ILE A 30 -2.92 -5.88 0.40
N ILE A 31 -2.58 -6.61 -0.67
CA ILE A 31 -2.93 -6.25 -2.05
C ILE A 31 -4.45 -6.18 -2.25
N ASN A 32 -5.20 -7.13 -1.69
CA ASN A 32 -6.66 -7.16 -1.79
C ASN A 32 -7.35 -6.04 -1.00
N THR A 33 -6.65 -5.39 -0.07
CA THR A 33 -7.13 -4.20 0.65
C THR A 33 -6.60 -2.89 0.08
N LEU A 34 -5.86 -2.94 -1.02
CA LEU A 34 -5.48 -1.72 -1.74
C LEU A 34 -6.75 -1.08 -2.30
N PRO A 35 -6.88 0.26 -2.22
CA PRO A 35 -7.91 0.95 -2.97
C PRO A 35 -7.74 0.54 -4.43
N ALA A 36 -8.83 0.14 -5.09
CA ALA A 36 -8.80 -0.17 -6.51
C ALA A 36 -8.13 1.03 -7.20
N SER A 37 -6.98 0.78 -7.86
CA SER A 37 -6.36 1.80 -8.67
C SER A 37 -7.45 2.27 -9.62
N ALA A 38 -7.92 3.52 -9.44
CA ALA A 38 -8.85 4.12 -10.38
C ALA A 38 -8.28 3.82 -11.76
N PRO A 39 -9.07 3.22 -12.68
CA PRO A 39 -8.55 2.86 -13.99
C PRO A 39 -7.83 4.10 -14.50
N ALA A 40 -6.53 3.96 -14.79
CA ALA A 40 -5.69 5.08 -15.19
C ALA A 40 -6.43 5.81 -16.30
N ARG A 41 -7.06 6.93 -15.95
CA ARG A 41 -7.88 7.69 -16.89
C ARG A 41 -6.84 8.25 -17.83
N PRO A 42 -6.82 7.85 -19.11
CA PRO A 42 -5.95 8.54 -20.05
C PRO A 42 -6.50 9.97 -20.09
N GLU A 43 -5.77 10.91 -19.49
CA GLU A 43 -6.01 12.32 -19.75
C GLU A 43 -5.58 12.55 -21.20
N VAL A 44 -6.54 12.41 -22.10
CA VAL A 44 -6.43 12.93 -23.45
C VAL A 44 -6.98 14.35 -23.36
N LYS A 45 -6.07 15.33 -23.33
CA LYS A 45 -6.35 16.70 -23.73
C LYS A 45 -5.26 17.16 -24.67
#